data_AF-A0A1F8SIX4-F1
#
_entry.id   AF-A0A1F8SIX4-F1
#
_cell.length_a   1.000
_cell.length_b   1.000
_cell.length_c   1.000
_cell.angle_alpha   90.00
_cell.angle_beta   90.00
_cell.angle_gamma   90.00
#
_symmetry.space_group_name_H-M   'P 1'
#
loop_
_entity.id
_entity.type
_entity.pdbx_description
1 polymer ?
#
loop_
_entity_poly.entity_id
_entity_poly.type
_entity_poly.pdbx_seq_one_letter_code
_entity_poly.pdbx_strand_id
1 'polypeptide(L)'
;MTTFDILWSHLQTNLKVGTTIKNWTDFHGYLGDTMKVTAIRGDSIEIDSPSTKNLQVVPKDDFEKVWSIWADYKSQKVSREQLRDVTRFSKYIISILHWYEND
;
A
#
# COMPACT_ATOMS: atom_id res chain seq x y z
N MET A 1 -21.21 -4.90 3.41
CA MET A 1 -19.99 -4.15 3.71
C MET A 1 -19.04 -5.11 4.41
N THR A 2 -17.90 -5.42 3.79
CA THR A 2 -16.90 -6.33 4.36
C THR A 2 -16.01 -5.61 5.38
N THR A 3 -15.22 -6.35 6.15
CA THR A 3 -14.18 -5.75 7.02
C THR A 3 -13.19 -4.92 6.21
N PHE A 4 -12.86 -5.37 4.99
CA PHE A 4 -12.00 -4.63 4.08
C PHE A 4 -12.64 -3.31 3.62
N ASP A 5 -13.94 -3.29 3.29
CA ASP A 5 -14.64 -2.05 2.89
C ASP A 5 -14.57 -0.96 3.96
N ILE A 6 -14.64 -1.35 5.24
CA ILE A 6 -14.52 -0.43 6.37
C ILE A 6 -13.09 0.12 6.44
N LEU A 7 -12.09 -0.76 6.39
CA LEU A 7 -10.69 -0.35 6.38
C LEU A 7 -10.36 0.56 5.20
N TRP A 8 -10.84 0.22 4.00
CA TRP A 8 -10.66 1.02 2.79
C TRP A 8 -11.25 2.41 2.95
N SER A 9 -12.48 2.50 3.47
CA SER A 9 -13.15 3.78 3.71
C SER A 9 -12.40 4.64 4.73
N HIS A 10 -11.88 4.03 5.80
CA HIS A 10 -11.08 4.72 6.81
C HIS A 10 -9.72 5.16 6.24
N LEU A 11 -9.04 4.29 5.49
CA LEU A 11 -7.78 4.61 4.83
C LEU A 11 -7.95 5.84 3.94
N GLN A 12 -8.98 5.88 3.09
CA GLN A 12 -9.23 7.01 2.19
C GLN A 12 -9.60 8.30 2.92
N THR A 13 -10.21 8.19 4.10
CA THR A 13 -10.55 9.36 4.93
C THR A 13 -9.32 9.97 5.60
N ASN A 14 -8.38 9.13 6.04
CA ASN A 14 -7.17 9.58 6.74
C ASN A 14 -6.05 9.97 5.77
N LEU A 15 -5.92 9.25 4.65
CA LEU A 15 -4.92 9.53 3.63
C LEU A 15 -5.28 10.81 2.90
N LYS A 16 -4.29 11.70 2.71
CA LYS A 16 -4.47 12.98 2.00
C LYS A 16 -3.67 12.97 0.70
N VAL A 17 -4.22 13.61 -0.32
CA VAL A 17 -3.45 13.94 -1.53
C VAL A 17 -2.27 14.82 -1.12
N GLY A 18 -1.08 14.48 -1.62
CA GLY A 18 0.17 15.12 -1.24
C GLY A 18 0.93 14.44 -0.10
N THR A 19 0.34 13.46 0.59
CA THR A 19 1.05 12.67 1.61
C THR A 19 2.26 11.97 0.99
N THR A 20 3.42 12.16 1.62
CA THR A 20 4.66 11.47 1.28
C THR A 20 4.85 10.28 2.20
N ILE A 21 4.84 9.08 1.62
CA ILE A 21 4.98 7.80 2.31
C ILE A 21 6.38 7.27 2.06
N LYS A 22 7.08 6.87 3.12
CA LYS A 22 8.38 6.20 3.00
C LYS A 22 8.15 4.77 2.53
N ASN A 23 8.96 4.32 1.59
CA ASN A 23 8.97 2.91 1.20
C ASN A 23 9.34 2.06 2.42
N TRP A 24 8.53 1.05 2.74
CA TRP A 24 8.73 0.20 3.91
C TRP A 24 8.52 -1.27 3.55
N THR A 25 9.27 -2.15 4.22
CA THR A 25 9.06 -3.60 4.19
C THR A 25 9.29 -4.18 5.57
N ASP A 26 8.61 -5.27 5.91
CA ASP A 26 8.76 -5.91 7.22
C ASP A 26 10.21 -6.37 7.48
N PHE A 27 10.86 -6.93 6.46
CA PHE A 27 12.21 -7.48 6.56
C PHE A 27 13.33 -6.44 6.66
N HIS A 28 13.15 -5.23 6.11
CA HIS A 28 14.22 -4.22 6.01
C HIS A 28 13.87 -2.86 6.61
N GLY A 29 12.65 -2.69 7.12
CA GLY A 29 12.15 -1.40 7.57
C GLY A 29 12.04 -0.39 6.42
N TYR A 30 12.34 0.88 6.72
CA TYR A 30 12.31 1.97 5.75
C TYR A 30 13.46 1.88 4.75
N LEU A 31 13.10 1.91 3.47
CA LEU A 31 14.02 1.96 2.33
C LEU A 31 14.04 3.40 1.80
N GLY A 32 15.21 3.91 1.43
CA GLY A 32 15.47 5.35 1.21
C GLY A 32 14.58 6.09 0.20
N ASP A 33 13.81 5.39 -0.63
CA ASP A 33 12.85 6.01 -1.54
C ASP A 33 11.56 6.42 -0.81
N THR A 34 10.97 7.53 -1.26
CA THR A 34 9.60 7.91 -0.89
C THR A 34 8.66 7.78 -2.07
N MET A 35 7.37 7.76 -1.79
CA MET A 35 6.29 7.80 -2.77
C MET A 35 5.27 8.85 -2.35
N LYS A 36 4.65 9.52 -3.32
CA LYS A 36 3.71 10.60 -3.07
C LYS A 36 2.33 10.20 -3.57
N VAL A 37 1.32 10.40 -2.72
CA VAL A 37 -0.09 10.22 -3.13
C VAL A 37 -0.51 11.39 -4.00
N THR A 38 -0.94 11.12 -5.22
CA THR A 38 -1.35 12.15 -6.19
C THR A 38 -2.86 12.23 -6.37
N ALA A 39 -3.59 11.12 -6.17
CA ALA A 39 -5.04 11.10 -6.16
C ALA A 39 -5.58 9.94 -5.30
N ILE A 40 -6.78 10.14 -4.74
CA ILE A 40 -7.54 9.13 -4.02
C ILE A 40 -8.92 9.06 -4.67
N ARG A 41 -9.26 7.90 -5.23
CA ARG A 41 -10.52 7.63 -5.93
C ARG A 41 -11.22 6.46 -5.24
N GLY A 42 -12.55 6.36 -5.36
CA GLY A 42 -13.31 5.31 -4.68
C GLY A 42 -12.79 3.88 -4.89
N ASP A 43 -12.22 3.60 -6.06
CA ASP A 43 -11.72 2.29 -6.49
C ASP A 43 -10.19 2.20 -6.63
N SER A 44 -9.44 3.27 -6.32
CA SER A 44 -8.00 3.30 -6.57
C SER A 44 -7.26 4.44 -5.85
N ILE A 45 -5.95 4.26 -5.67
CA ILE A 45 -5.02 5.29 -5.19
C ILE A 45 -3.92 5.49 -6.23
N GLU A 46 -3.67 6.74 -6.61
CA GLU A 46 -2.59 7.09 -7.54
C GLU A 46 -1.34 7.51 -6.77
N ILE A 47 -0.20 6.95 -7.19
CA ILE A 47 1.09 7.14 -6.56
C ILE A 47 2.11 7.59 -7.59
N ASP A 48 2.84 8.65 -7.25
CA ASP A 48 4.09 9.03 -7.90
C ASP A 48 5.29 8.50 -7.11
N SER A 49 6.27 7.94 -7.81
CA SER A 49 7.48 7.41 -7.18
C SER A 49 8.70 7.68 -8.06
N PRO A 50 9.83 8.16 -7.48
CA PRO A 50 11.07 8.38 -8.23
C PRO A 50 11.57 7.14 -8.97
N SER A 51 11.23 5.95 -8.44
CA SER A 51 11.63 4.66 -9.01
C SER A 51 10.86 4.26 -10.27
N THR A 52 9.82 5.00 -10.67
CA THR A 52 8.97 4.70 -11.83
C THR A 52 8.82 5.90 -12.74
N LYS A 53 8.87 5.69 -14.06
CA LYS A 53 8.70 6.77 -15.05
C LYS A 53 7.25 7.28 -15.16
N ASN A 54 6.28 6.46 -14.76
CA ASN A 54 4.85 6.74 -14.92
C ASN A 54 4.16 6.70 -13.55
N LEU A 55 3.07 7.46 -13.42
CA LEU A 55 2.14 7.36 -12.30
C LEU A 55 1.61 5.93 -12.16
N GLN A 56 1.52 5.46 -10.93
CA GLN A 56 1.03 4.13 -10.60
C GLN A 56 -0.38 4.24 -10.05
N VAL A 57 -1.35 3.67 -10.76
CA VAL A 57 -2.73 3.56 -10.29
C VAL A 57 -2.88 2.21 -9.61
N VAL A 58 -3.05 2.21 -8.29
CA VAL A 58 -3.19 1.00 -7.48
C VAL A 58 -4.68 0.73 -7.24
N PRO A 59 -5.26 -0.34 -7.81
CA PRO A 59 -6.68 -0.66 -7.66
C PRO A 59 -7.04 -1.13 -6.25
N LYS A 60 -8.28 -0.86 -5.81
CA LYS A 60 -8.87 -1.35 -4.56
C LYS A 60 -8.77 -2.88 -4.44
N ASP A 61 -9.00 -3.60 -5.53
CA ASP A 61 -8.91 -5.07 -5.56
C ASP A 61 -7.50 -5.58 -5.24
N ASP A 62 -6.46 -4.87 -5.68
CA ASP A 62 -5.08 -5.21 -5.32
C ASP A 62 -4.79 -4.92 -3.84
N PHE A 63 -5.35 -3.83 -3.30
CA PHE A 63 -5.31 -3.57 -1.86
C PHE A 63 -5.97 -4.70 -1.07
N GLU A 64 -7.16 -5.16 -1.48
CA GLU A 64 -7.88 -6.23 -0.80
C GLU A 64 -7.08 -7.53 -0.75
N LYS A 65 -6.49 -7.91 -1.90
CA LYS A 65 -5.63 -9.09 -2.00
C LYS A 65 -4.48 -9.04 -1.02
N VAL A 66 -3.73 -7.93 -0.98
CA VAL A 66 -2.59 -7.79 -0.05
C VAL A 66 -3.08 -7.70 1.41
N TRP A 67 -4.18 -6.99 1.67
CA TRP A 67 -4.77 -6.87 2.99
C TRP A 67 -5.16 -8.24 3.57
N SER A 68 -5.72 -9.14 2.75
CA SER A 68 -6.13 -10.48 3.17
C SER A 68 -5.00 -11.35 3.74
N ILE A 69 -3.76 -11.07 3.35
CA ILE A 69 -2.55 -11.79 3.80
C ILE A 69 -1.59 -10.88 4.59
N TRP A 70 -2.04 -9.67 4.94
CA TRP A 70 -1.22 -8.66 5.61
C TRP A 70 -0.72 -9.13 6.97
N ALA A 71 -1.56 -9.83 7.74
CA ALA A 71 -1.17 -10.39 9.04
C ALA A 71 -0.06 -11.45 8.92
N ASP A 72 -0.09 -12.27 7.86
CA ASP A 72 0.95 -13.27 7.61
C ASP A 72 2.24 -12.64 7.08
N TYR A 73 2.14 -11.54 6.32
CA TYR A 73 3.31 -10.74 5.93
C TYR A 73 4.00 -10.11 7.15
N LYS A 74 3.25 -9.46 8.04
CA LYS A 74 3.79 -8.86 9.28
C LYS A 74 4.34 -9.87 10.29
N SER A 75 3.92 -11.13 10.19
CA SER A 75 4.47 -12.23 11.00
C SER A 75 5.55 -13.04 10.27
N GLN A 76 6.06 -12.53 9.15
CA GLN A 76 7.14 -13.11 8.34
C GLN A 76 6.85 -14.51 7.79
N LYS A 77 5.58 -14.94 7.79
CA LYS A 77 5.15 -16.19 7.14
C LYS A 77 5.05 -16.05 5.63
N VAL A 78 4.80 -14.83 5.15
CA VAL A 78 4.75 -14.49 3.73
C VAL A 78 5.90 -13.54 3.42
N SER A 79 6.69 -13.87 2.39
CA SER A 79 7.78 -13.04 1.91
C SER A 79 7.27 -11.93 0.99
N ARG A 80 8.11 -10.92 0.75
CA ARG A 80 7.82 -9.87 -0.24
C ARG A 80 7.70 -10.44 -1.66
N GLU A 81 8.43 -11.51 -1.98
CA GLU A 81 8.35 -12.15 -3.30
C GLU A 81 6.97 -12.77 -3.52
N GLN A 82 6.45 -13.45 -2.50
CA GLN A 82 5.09 -14.01 -2.54
C GLN A 82 4.03 -12.90 -2.68
N LEU A 83 4.20 -11.74 -2.02
CA LEU A 83 3.31 -10.59 -2.25
C LEU A 83 3.39 -10.03 -3.67
N ARG A 84 4.58 -10.06 -4.30
CA ARG A 84 4.75 -9.63 -5.69
C ARG A 84 4.01 -10.55 -6.66
N ASP A 85 3.92 -11.83 -6.36
CA ASP A 85 3.18 -12.80 -7.16
C ASP A 85 1.66 -12.59 -7.06
N VAL A 86 1.18 -12.02 -5.94
CA VAL A 86 -0.21 -11.58 -5.79
C VAL A 86 -0.50 -10.31 -6.59
N THR A 87 0.43 -9.34 -6.55
CA THR A 87 0.29 -8.10 -7.31
C THR A 87 1.63 -7.39 -7.53
N ARG A 88 1.77 -6.80 -8.72
CA ARG A 88 2.90 -5.91 -9.05
C ARG A 88 2.94 -4.64 -8.20
N PHE A 89 1.83 -4.28 -7.56
CA PHE A 89 1.70 -3.06 -6.76
C PHE A 89 2.06 -3.26 -5.28
N SER A 90 2.54 -4.44 -4.90
CA SER A 90 2.79 -4.82 -3.51
C SER A 90 3.66 -3.81 -2.75
N LYS A 91 4.70 -3.25 -3.39
CA LYS A 91 5.55 -2.19 -2.81
C LYS A 91 4.72 -1.01 -2.25
N TYR A 92 3.78 -0.51 -3.05
CA TYR A 92 2.97 0.66 -2.69
C TYR A 92 1.99 0.29 -1.59
N ILE A 93 1.32 -0.85 -1.73
CA ILE A 93 0.29 -1.29 -0.80
C ILE A 93 0.88 -1.55 0.58
N ILE A 94 2.00 -2.27 0.67
CA ILE A 94 2.70 -2.55 1.94
C ILE A 94 3.03 -1.24 2.66
N SER A 95 3.58 -0.27 1.95
CA SER A 95 4.00 0.99 2.55
C SER A 95 2.81 1.85 2.99
N ILE A 96 1.72 1.84 2.23
CA ILE A 96 0.48 2.55 2.57
C ILE A 96 -0.22 1.92 3.78
N LEU A 97 -0.32 0.59 3.83
CA LEU A 97 -0.89 -0.13 4.97
C LEU A 97 -0.04 0.06 6.23
N HIS A 98 1.29 0.01 6.10
CA HIS A 98 2.18 0.29 7.21
C HIS A 98 2.02 1.72 7.72
N TRP A 99 2.00 2.72 6.83
CA TRP A 99 1.75 4.11 7.20
C TRP A 99 0.41 4.26 7.94
N TYR A 100 -0.67 3.68 7.41
CA TYR A 100 -1.99 3.77 8.01
C TYR A 100 -2.10 3.16 9.42
N GLU A 101 -1.30 2.14 9.72
CA GLU A 101 -1.28 1.53 11.06
C GLU A 101 -0.42 2.29 12.08
N ASN A 102 0.44 3.22 11.64
CA ASN A 102 1.47 3.85 12.48
C ASN A 102 1.39 5.39 12.53
N ASP A 103 0.41 6.00 11.86
CA ASP A 103 0.13 7.45 11.85
C ASP A 103 -1.20 7.74 12.58
#